data_AF-A0AAN5CKY7-F1
#
_entry.id   AF-A0AAN5CKY7-F1
#
_cell.length_a   1.000
_cell.length_b   1.000
_cell.length_c   1.000
_cell.angle_alpha   90.00
_cell.angle_beta   90.00
_cell.angle_gamma   90.00
#
_symmetry.space_group_name_H-M   'P 1'
#
loop_
_entity.id
_entity.type
_entity.pdbx_description
1 polymer ?
#
loop_
_entity_poly.entity_id
_entity_poly.type
_entity_poly.pdbx_seq_one_letter_code
_entity_poly.pdbx_strand_id
1 'polypeptide(L)'
;LILQICELFVQPNIMIPQILCLHIAASSVGIVMLISMEWKRRTKKHLAHKSLTILMEMHGFWTFLLCLATLVNSSITMRAHLRMDSPSDLNVDASTCLVCRAPAMLGVLVSIFSQVAMAAERYRASNNLEKYEQTNGAVGISLNAIHIAAVALFWFIHCLFYGTGWRAIHCTVVNPTETPFNMSLAVI
;
A
#
# COMPACT_ATOMS: atom_id res chain seq x y z
N LEU A 1 11.02 -33.03 15.19
CA LEU A 1 10.23 -32.20 14.24
C LEU A 1 10.35 -30.70 14.55
N ILE A 2 10.01 -30.20 15.74
CA ILE A 2 10.17 -28.77 16.11
C ILE A 2 11.62 -28.28 16.02
N LEU A 3 12.60 -29.08 16.49
CA LEU A 3 14.04 -28.76 16.38
C LEU A 3 14.57 -28.80 14.92
N GLN A 4 13.94 -29.58 14.05
CA GLN A 4 14.33 -29.73 12.64
C GLN A 4 13.71 -28.64 11.76
N ILE A 5 12.58 -28.07 12.20
CA ILE A 5 12.00 -26.83 11.67
C ILE A 5 12.84 -25.61 12.09
N CYS A 6 13.43 -25.63 13.30
CA CYS A 6 14.36 -24.59 13.74
C CYS A 6 15.65 -24.55 12.91
N GLU A 7 16.26 -25.70 12.56
CA GLU A 7 17.49 -25.70 11.74
C GLU A 7 17.26 -25.28 10.27
N LEU A 8 16.09 -25.60 9.70
CA LEU A 8 15.67 -25.07 8.39
C LEU A 8 15.43 -23.54 8.42
N PHE A 9 15.18 -22.97 9.60
CA PHE A 9 15.06 -21.54 9.84
C PHE A 9 16.39 -20.83 10.19
N VAL A 10 17.52 -21.54 10.23
CA VAL A 10 18.86 -20.95 10.53
C VAL A 10 19.63 -20.57 9.25
N GLN A 11 19.33 -21.20 8.11
CA GLN A 11 19.84 -20.80 6.77
C GLN A 11 19.09 -19.70 5.96
N PRO A 12 18.07 -18.96 6.47
CA PRO A 12 17.40 -17.83 5.79
C PRO A 12 17.70 -16.42 6.34
N ASN A 13 18.57 -16.25 7.35
CA ASN A 13 18.74 -14.95 8.04
C ASN A 13 19.35 -13.81 7.20
N ILE A 14 19.99 -14.10 6.07
CA ILE A 14 20.58 -13.05 5.22
C ILE A 14 19.53 -12.41 4.29
N MET A 15 18.50 -13.16 3.89
CA MET A 15 17.55 -12.71 2.87
C MET A 15 16.58 -11.66 3.40
N ILE A 16 16.10 -11.79 4.64
CA ILE A 16 15.12 -10.86 5.23
C ILE A 16 15.70 -9.44 5.35
N PRO A 17 16.90 -9.22 5.93
CA PRO A 17 17.52 -7.89 5.97
C PRO A 17 17.75 -7.30 4.59
N GLN A 18 18.12 -8.12 3.59
CA GLN A 18 18.31 -7.66 2.21
C GLN A 18 17.00 -7.13 1.61
N ILE A 19 15.89 -7.85 1.77
CA ILE A 19 14.57 -7.42 1.30
C ILE A 19 14.15 -6.12 2.00
N LEU A 20 14.35 -6.03 3.32
CA LEU A 20 14.03 -4.82 4.09
C LEU A 20 14.87 -3.61 3.65
N CYS A 21 16.17 -3.80 3.40
CA CYS A 21 17.04 -2.76 2.84
C CYS A 21 16.56 -2.30 1.46
N LEU A 22 16.16 -3.23 0.60
CA LEU A 22 15.60 -2.92 -0.73
C LEU A 22 14.32 -2.09 -0.60
N HIS A 23 13.40 -2.47 0.31
CA HIS A 23 12.18 -1.72 0.56
C HIS A 23 12.45 -0.29 1.07
N ILE A 24 13.39 -0.13 2.01
CA ILE A 24 13.81 1.18 2.53
C ILE A 24 14.37 2.05 1.39
N ALA A 25 15.26 1.50 0.56
CA ALA A 25 15.85 2.21 -0.56
C ALA A 25 14.78 2.59 -1.61
N ALA A 26 13.95 1.64 -2.04
CA ALA A 26 12.92 1.85 -3.05
C ALA A 26 11.87 2.87 -2.59
N SER A 27 11.39 2.78 -1.35
CA SER A 27 10.43 3.74 -0.79
C SER A 27 11.02 5.15 -0.65
N SER A 28 12.29 5.26 -0.25
CA SER A 28 13.01 6.55 -0.18
C SER A 28 13.14 7.19 -1.56
N VAL A 29 13.54 6.42 -2.58
CA VAL A 29 13.60 6.89 -3.98
C VAL A 29 12.22 7.32 -4.47
N GLY A 30 11.18 6.53 -4.19
CA GLY A 30 9.80 6.86 -4.52
C GLY A 30 9.35 8.19 -3.92
N ILE A 31 9.64 8.44 -2.64
CA ILE A 31 9.33 9.70 -1.95
C ILE A 31 10.02 10.89 -2.66
N VAL A 32 11.33 10.77 -2.92
CA VAL A 32 12.10 11.84 -3.59
C VAL A 32 11.57 12.11 -4.99
N MET A 33 11.25 11.06 -5.75
CA MET A 33 10.66 11.18 -7.09
C MET A 33 9.30 11.88 -7.06
N LEU A 34 8.41 11.50 -6.14
CA LEU A 34 7.08 12.11 -6.02
C LEU A 34 7.17 13.59 -5.64
N ILE A 35 8.03 13.95 -4.67
CA ILE A 35 8.27 15.36 -4.30
C ILE A 35 8.81 16.15 -5.50
N SER A 36 9.76 15.58 -6.24
CA SER A 36 10.36 16.22 -7.41
C SER A 36 9.36 16.41 -8.54
N MET A 37 8.50 15.41 -8.78
CA MET A 37 7.41 15.48 -9.75
C MET A 37 6.40 16.56 -9.38
N GLU A 38 5.99 16.62 -8.10
CA GLU A 38 5.06 17.63 -7.61
C GLU A 38 5.63 19.05 -7.73
N TRP A 39 6.90 19.21 -7.39
CA TRP A 39 7.61 20.48 -7.56
C TRP A 39 7.66 20.92 -9.02
N LYS A 40 8.03 20.02 -9.93
CA LYS A 40 8.07 20.28 -11.36
C LYS A 40 6.68 20.60 -11.93
N ARG A 41 5.65 19.96 -11.41
CA ARG A 41 4.26 20.16 -11.80
C ARG A 41 3.72 21.53 -11.35
N ARG A 42 4.11 22.01 -10.18
CA ARG A 42 3.75 23.37 -9.71
C ARG A 42 4.46 24.47 -10.48
N THR A 43 5.69 24.22 -10.93
CA THR A 43 6.49 25.19 -11.69
C THR A 43 6.12 25.26 -13.16
N LYS A 44 5.66 24.15 -13.76
CA LYS A 44 5.21 24.11 -15.16
C LYS A 44 3.69 24.21 -15.23
N LYS A 45 3.16 25.20 -15.94
CA LYS A 45 1.72 25.28 -16.27
C LYS A 45 1.34 24.09 -17.16
N HIS A 46 0.95 22.96 -16.56
CA HIS A 46 0.44 21.82 -17.31
C HIS A 46 -0.97 22.09 -17.81
N LEU A 47 -1.16 21.94 -19.13
CA LEU A 47 -2.44 22.03 -19.84
C LEU A 47 -3.33 20.80 -19.61
N ALA A 48 -3.26 20.17 -18.44
CA ALA A 48 -4.12 19.04 -18.12
C ALA A 48 -5.51 19.55 -17.76
N HIS A 49 -6.55 18.82 -18.18
CA HIS A 49 -7.91 19.12 -17.78
C HIS A 49 -8.05 19.08 -16.25
N LYS A 50 -8.93 19.91 -15.70
CA LYS A 50 -9.07 20.09 -14.25
C LYS A 50 -9.44 18.78 -13.54
N SER A 51 -10.28 17.92 -14.16
CA SER A 51 -10.63 16.62 -13.57
C SER A 51 -9.44 15.67 -13.47
N LEU A 52 -8.64 15.55 -14.54
CA LEU A 52 -7.48 14.68 -14.55
C LEU A 52 -6.42 15.14 -13.54
N THR A 53 -6.26 16.47 -13.40
CA THR A 53 -5.35 17.05 -12.42
C THR A 53 -5.72 16.64 -10.99
N ILE A 54 -7.01 16.75 -10.61
CA ILE A 54 -7.50 16.33 -9.29
C ILE A 54 -7.24 14.84 -9.05
N LEU A 55 -7.53 13.98 -10.04
CA LEU A 55 -7.30 12.53 -9.91
C LEU A 55 -5.81 12.20 -9.75
N MET A 56 -4.93 12.87 -10.50
CA MET A 56 -3.48 12.72 -10.38
C MET A 56 -2.94 13.21 -9.04
N GLU A 57 -3.49 14.30 -8.47
CA GLU A 57 -3.12 14.79 -7.14
C GLU A 57 -3.44 13.78 -6.06
N MET A 58 -4.66 13.25 -6.11
CA MET A 58 -5.11 12.26 -5.15
C MET A 58 -4.29 10.98 -5.29
N HIS A 59 -4.07 10.48 -6.52
CA HIS A 59 -3.19 9.34 -6.75
C HIS A 59 -1.78 9.57 -6.18
N GLY A 60 -1.14 10.70 -6.53
CA GLY A 60 0.20 11.04 -6.06
C GLY A 60 0.29 11.15 -4.54
N PHE A 61 -0.72 11.75 -3.88
CA PHE A 61 -0.83 11.83 -2.43
C PHE A 61 -0.89 10.44 -1.78
N TRP A 62 -1.73 9.54 -2.29
CA TRP A 62 -1.87 8.19 -1.75
C TRP A 62 -0.64 7.33 -2.03
N THR A 63 0.01 7.47 -3.18
CA THR A 63 1.29 6.81 -3.46
C THR A 63 2.38 7.31 -2.51
N PHE A 64 2.40 8.61 -2.20
CA PHE A 64 3.33 9.17 -1.22
C PHE A 64 3.12 8.56 0.17
N LEU A 65 1.86 8.47 0.62
CA LEU A 65 1.52 7.82 1.89
C LEU A 65 1.90 6.33 1.89
N LEU A 66 1.70 5.61 0.79
CA LEU A 66 2.12 4.22 0.64
C LEU A 66 3.64 4.09 0.80
N CYS A 67 4.43 4.91 0.10
CA CYS A 67 5.89 4.88 0.24
C CYS A 67 6.34 5.19 1.67
N LEU A 68 5.72 6.18 2.32
CA LEU A 68 6.03 6.53 3.70
C LEU A 68 5.69 5.38 4.67
N ALA A 69 4.53 4.75 4.50
CA ALA A 69 4.11 3.59 5.28
C ALA A 69 5.09 2.42 5.11
N THR A 70 5.47 2.10 3.88
CA THR A 70 6.47 1.06 3.57
C THR A 70 7.82 1.37 4.20
N LEU A 71 8.27 2.63 4.13
CA LEU A 71 9.53 3.07 4.74
C LEU A 71 9.51 2.89 6.26
N VAL A 72 8.47 3.38 6.93
CA VAL A 72 8.32 3.28 8.39
C VAL A 72 8.22 1.82 8.82
N ASN A 73 7.38 1.03 8.17
CA ASN A 73 7.19 -0.39 8.50
C ASN A 73 8.49 -1.20 8.31
N SER A 74 9.19 -0.99 7.19
CA SER A 74 10.46 -1.67 6.93
C SER A 74 11.56 -1.25 7.90
N SER A 75 11.58 0.03 8.30
CA SER A 75 12.54 0.56 9.29
C SER A 75 12.29 -0.02 10.69
N ILE A 76 11.03 -0.10 11.12
CA ILE A 76 10.66 -0.72 12.41
C ILE A 76 11.04 -2.20 12.40
N THR A 77 10.72 -2.91 11.32
CA THR A 77 11.01 -4.35 11.19
C THR A 77 12.52 -4.61 11.17
N MET A 78 13.29 -3.81 10.43
CA MET A 78 14.75 -3.88 10.43
C MET A 78 15.31 -3.63 11.84
N ARG A 79 14.81 -2.60 12.53
CA ARG A 79 15.25 -2.30 13.90
C ARG A 79 14.93 -3.44 14.86
N ALA A 80 13.77 -4.07 14.74
CA ALA A 80 13.41 -5.24 15.54
C ALA A 80 14.39 -6.39 15.29
N HIS A 81 14.68 -6.71 14.03
CA HIS A 81 15.66 -7.76 13.68
C HIS A 81 17.07 -7.47 14.22
N LEU A 82 17.52 -6.22 14.20
CA LEU A 82 18.85 -5.84 14.70
C LEU A 82 18.97 -5.83 16.23
N ARG A 83 17.85 -5.81 16.97
CA ARG A 83 17.81 -5.75 18.44
C ARG A 83 17.23 -6.99 19.09
N MET A 84 17.03 -8.06 18.32
CA MET A 84 16.37 -9.25 18.83
C MET A 84 17.35 -10.09 19.65
N ASP A 85 17.11 -10.16 20.95
CA ASP A 85 17.86 -11.03 21.87
C ASP A 85 17.22 -12.42 21.93
N SER A 86 15.88 -12.51 21.79
CA SER A 86 15.11 -13.77 21.79
C SER A 86 14.05 -13.81 20.68
N PRO A 87 13.77 -14.98 20.06
CA PRO A 87 12.71 -15.12 19.05
C PRO A 87 11.30 -14.85 19.57
N SER A 88 11.10 -14.91 20.90
CA SER A 88 9.82 -14.53 21.52
C SER A 88 9.47 -13.05 21.34
N ASP A 89 10.48 -12.21 21.13
CA ASP A 89 10.33 -10.75 21.05
C ASP A 89 9.66 -10.30 19.74
N LEU A 90 9.52 -11.23 18.78
CA LEU A 90 8.80 -11.05 17.53
C LEU A 90 7.30 -11.30 17.65
N ASN A 91 6.80 -11.83 18.76
CA ASN A 91 5.36 -12.04 18.92
C ASN A 91 4.64 -10.68 19.03
N VAL A 92 3.84 -10.38 18.00
CA VAL A 92 3.06 -9.14 17.92
C VAL A 92 1.58 -9.50 18.00
N ASP A 93 0.82 -8.76 18.80
CA ASP A 93 -0.64 -8.91 18.86
C ASP A 93 -1.27 -8.48 17.52
N ALA A 94 -2.35 -9.14 17.11
CA ALA A 94 -3.01 -8.88 15.83
C ALA A 94 -3.43 -7.41 15.63
N SER A 95 -3.79 -6.70 16.71
CA SER A 95 -4.16 -5.28 16.66
C SER A 95 -2.97 -4.39 16.25
N THR A 96 -1.81 -4.58 16.87
CA THR A 96 -0.57 -3.89 16.49
C THR A 96 -0.21 -4.20 15.06
N CYS A 97 -0.38 -5.46 14.66
CA CYS A 97 -0.11 -5.87 13.30
C CYS A 97 -1.01 -5.19 12.27
N LEU A 98 -2.31 -5.15 12.53
CA LEU A 98 -3.29 -4.46 11.71
C LEU A 98 -2.94 -2.99 11.59
N VAL A 99 -2.60 -2.31 12.68
CA VAL A 99 -2.21 -0.89 12.67
C VAL A 99 -0.96 -0.64 11.83
N CYS A 100 0.05 -1.53 11.88
CA CYS A 100 1.25 -1.38 11.07
C CYS A 100 1.02 -1.67 9.58
N ARG A 101 0.17 -2.64 9.24
CA ARG A 101 -0.10 -3.05 7.85
C ARG A 101 -1.19 -2.21 7.17
N ALA A 102 -2.12 -1.66 7.94
CA ALA A 102 -3.27 -0.90 7.45
C ALA A 102 -2.89 0.22 6.46
N PRO A 103 -1.89 1.08 6.73
CA PRO A 103 -1.57 2.17 5.83
C PRO A 103 -1.04 1.68 4.47
N ALA A 104 -0.28 0.59 4.45
CA ALA A 104 0.23 0.00 3.21
C ALA A 104 -0.91 -0.62 2.38
N MET A 105 -1.78 -1.41 3.00
CA MET A 105 -2.94 -2.02 2.31
C MET A 105 -3.89 -0.94 1.76
N LEU A 106 -4.19 0.09 2.55
CA LEU A 106 -4.97 1.24 2.10
C LEU A 106 -4.29 1.93 0.91
N GLY A 107 -2.98 2.19 0.99
CA GLY A 107 -2.21 2.81 -0.09
C GLY A 107 -2.29 2.02 -1.40
N VAL A 108 -2.19 0.69 -1.34
CA VAL A 108 -2.32 -0.18 -2.53
C VAL A 108 -3.73 -0.14 -3.10
N LEU A 109 -4.76 -0.33 -2.27
CA LEU A 109 -6.15 -0.29 -2.71
C LEU A 109 -6.48 1.04 -3.39
N VAL A 110 -6.12 2.17 -2.76
CA VAL A 110 -6.36 3.49 -3.34
C VAL A 110 -5.58 3.68 -4.64
N SER A 111 -4.33 3.21 -4.72
CA SER A 111 -3.53 3.28 -5.95
C SER A 111 -4.21 2.56 -7.12
N ILE A 112 -4.75 1.36 -6.89
CA ILE A 112 -5.47 0.59 -7.92
C ILE A 112 -6.73 1.34 -8.35
N PHE A 113 -7.59 1.72 -7.40
CA PHE A 113 -8.87 2.38 -7.73
C PHE A 113 -8.68 3.76 -8.38
N SER A 114 -7.64 4.49 -8.00
CA SER A 114 -7.30 5.77 -8.65
C SER A 114 -6.80 5.58 -10.09
N GLN A 115 -6.06 4.51 -10.40
CA GLN A 115 -5.71 4.17 -11.78
C GLN A 115 -6.95 3.84 -12.62
N VAL A 116 -7.92 3.10 -12.07
CA VAL A 116 -9.19 2.83 -12.75
C VAL A 116 -9.96 4.13 -13.00
N ALA A 117 -10.03 5.03 -12.01
CA ALA A 117 -10.68 6.34 -12.19
C ALA A 117 -10.00 7.19 -13.27
N MET A 118 -8.66 7.22 -13.32
CA MET A 118 -7.91 7.91 -14.37
C MET A 118 -8.12 7.27 -15.75
N ALA A 119 -8.20 5.94 -15.83
CA ALA A 119 -8.49 5.24 -17.09
C ALA A 119 -9.90 5.54 -17.60
N ALA A 120 -10.90 5.51 -16.72
CA ALA A 120 -12.29 5.86 -17.05
C ALA A 120 -12.40 7.33 -17.51
N GLU A 121 -11.64 8.23 -16.88
CA GLU A 121 -11.60 9.64 -17.26
C GLU A 121 -11.03 9.85 -18.66
N ARG A 122 -9.92 9.17 -18.98
CA ARG A 122 -9.31 9.19 -20.32
C ARG A 122 -10.21 8.55 -21.38
N TYR A 123 -10.85 7.42 -21.05
CA TYR A 123 -11.80 6.77 -21.95
C TYR A 123 -12.97 7.70 -22.30
N ARG A 124 -13.49 8.43 -21.31
CA ARG A 124 -14.53 9.45 -21.51
C ARG A 124 -14.04 10.60 -22.40
N ALA A 125 -12.81 11.07 -22.19
CA ALA A 125 -12.22 12.10 -23.04
C ALA A 125 -12.07 11.65 -24.50
N SER A 126 -11.69 10.39 -24.73
CA SER A 126 -11.58 9.80 -26.07
C SER A 126 -12.92 9.62 -26.77
N ASN A 127 -14.00 9.30 -26.04
CA ASN A 127 -15.30 9.05 -26.65
C ASN A 127 -16.09 10.33 -27.00
N ASN A 128 -15.84 11.45 -26.34
CA ASN A 128 -16.56 12.70 -26.61
C ASN A 128 -15.73 13.92 -26.23
N LEU A 129 -14.79 14.31 -27.10
CA LEU A 129 -13.85 15.40 -26.86
C LEU A 129 -14.56 16.75 -26.68
N GLU A 130 -15.55 17.05 -27.52
CA GLU A 130 -16.27 18.33 -27.49
C GLU A 130 -17.00 18.53 -26.14
N LYS A 131 -17.71 17.51 -25.67
CA LYS A 131 -18.37 17.56 -24.36
C LYS A 131 -17.35 17.59 -23.23
N TYR A 132 -16.23 16.87 -23.38
CA TYR A 132 -15.19 16.79 -22.36
C TYR A 132 -14.56 18.16 -22.07
N GLU A 133 -14.24 18.94 -23.09
CA GLU A 133 -13.69 20.30 -22.94
C GLU A 133 -14.64 21.27 -22.22
N GLN A 134 -15.95 21.07 -22.40
CA GLN A 134 -16.99 21.85 -21.72
C GLN A 134 -17.28 21.33 -20.30
N THR A 135 -16.81 20.14 -19.94
CA THR A 135 -17.14 19.53 -18.65
C THR A 135 -16.30 20.19 -17.55
N ASN A 136 -16.94 20.69 -16.51
CA ASN A 136 -16.20 21.28 -15.38
C ASN A 136 -15.47 20.22 -14.53
N GLY A 137 -14.73 20.68 -13.52
CA GLY A 137 -14.04 19.81 -12.57
C GLY A 137 -14.93 18.92 -11.69
N ALA A 138 -16.27 19.07 -11.73
CA ALA A 138 -17.18 18.33 -10.86
C ALA A 138 -17.15 16.81 -11.13
N VAL A 139 -16.91 16.39 -12.38
CA VAL A 139 -16.80 14.96 -12.67
C VAL A 139 -15.55 14.35 -12.06
N GLY A 140 -14.43 15.09 -12.02
CA GLY A 140 -13.22 14.64 -11.30
C GLY A 140 -13.49 14.44 -9.81
N ILE A 141 -14.22 15.38 -9.19
CA ILE A 141 -14.62 15.28 -7.77
C ILE A 141 -15.56 14.10 -7.54
N SER A 142 -16.54 13.87 -8.43
CA SER A 142 -17.46 12.74 -8.34
C SER A 142 -16.74 11.39 -8.47
N LEU A 143 -15.85 11.24 -9.46
CA LEU A 143 -15.02 10.04 -9.60
C LEU A 143 -14.11 9.83 -8.39
N ASN A 144 -13.59 10.91 -7.82
CA ASN A 144 -12.80 10.87 -6.60
C ASN A 144 -13.63 10.35 -5.41
N ALA A 145 -14.81 10.90 -5.19
CA ALA A 145 -15.71 10.49 -4.11
C ALA A 145 -16.12 9.01 -4.24
N ILE A 146 -16.46 8.55 -5.45
CA ILE A 146 -16.82 7.15 -5.72
C ILE A 146 -15.65 6.22 -5.37
N HIS A 147 -14.42 6.55 -5.77
CA HIS A 147 -13.28 5.69 -5.45
C HIS A 147 -12.99 5.66 -3.95
N ILE A 148 -13.10 6.80 -3.24
CA ILE A 148 -12.87 6.85 -1.79
C ILE A 148 -13.92 6.00 -1.06
N ALA A 149 -15.18 6.07 -1.49
CA ALA A 149 -16.24 5.22 -0.95
C ALA A 149 -15.98 3.73 -1.20
N ALA A 150 -15.51 3.37 -2.40
CA ALA A 150 -15.14 1.99 -2.72
C ALA A 150 -14.00 1.50 -1.81
N VAL A 151 -12.92 2.27 -1.69
CA VAL A 151 -11.79 1.92 -0.81
C VAL A 151 -12.25 1.77 0.65
N ALA A 152 -13.07 2.70 1.15
CA ALA A 152 -13.59 2.63 2.52
C ALA A 152 -14.43 1.36 2.75
N LEU A 153 -15.24 0.96 1.77
CA LEU A 153 -16.01 -0.28 1.84
C LEU A 153 -15.10 -1.52 1.88
N PHE A 154 -14.12 -1.62 0.97
CA PHE A 154 -13.15 -2.72 0.96
C PHE A 154 -12.33 -2.78 2.25
N TRP A 155 -11.91 -1.62 2.76
CA TRP A 155 -11.20 -1.50 4.02
C TRP A 155 -12.03 -1.97 5.22
N PHE A 156 -13.30 -1.55 5.27
CA PHE A 156 -14.22 -1.98 6.32
C PHE A 156 -14.42 -3.49 6.31
N ILE A 157 -14.68 -4.07 5.13
CA ILE A 157 -14.78 -5.53 4.97
C ILE A 157 -13.51 -6.21 5.46
N HIS A 158 -12.33 -5.70 5.09
CA HIS A 158 -11.05 -6.25 5.52
C HIS A 158 -10.87 -6.22 7.05
N CYS A 159 -11.25 -5.12 7.70
CA CYS A 159 -11.20 -4.99 9.16
C CYS A 159 -12.09 -6.01 9.87
N LEU A 160 -13.29 -6.30 9.32
CA LEU A 160 -14.18 -7.31 9.89
C LEU A 160 -13.58 -8.71 9.88
N PHE A 161 -12.77 -9.05 8.86
CA PHE A 161 -12.10 -10.35 8.77
C PHE A 161 -10.83 -10.43 9.64
N TYR A 162 -10.14 -9.32 9.91
CA TYR A 162 -8.87 -9.31 10.66
C TYR A 162 -9.03 -9.31 12.19
N GLY A 163 -10.22 -9.02 12.72
CA GLY A 163 -10.45 -8.69 14.13
C GLY A 163 -10.45 -9.82 15.17
N THR A 164 -10.13 -11.06 14.82
CA THR A 164 -10.38 -12.22 15.71
C THR A 164 -9.14 -12.70 16.47
N GLY A 165 -8.81 -12.11 17.63
CA GLY A 165 -8.09 -12.73 18.78
C GLY A 165 -6.75 -13.47 18.59
N TRP A 166 -6.16 -13.46 17.41
CA TRP A 166 -4.99 -14.23 17.02
C TRP A 166 -3.66 -13.57 17.41
N ARG A 167 -2.65 -14.41 17.67
CA ARG A 167 -1.25 -14.01 17.88
C ARG A 167 -0.40 -14.65 16.79
N ALA A 168 0.50 -13.88 16.18
CA ALA A 168 1.39 -14.34 15.14
C ALA A 168 2.84 -13.91 15.44
N ILE A 169 3.79 -14.79 15.10
CA ILE A 169 5.24 -14.56 15.25
C ILE A 169 5.71 -13.48 14.27
N HIS A 170 4.99 -13.30 13.17
CA HIS A 170 5.19 -12.18 12.27
C HIS A 170 3.86 -11.65 11.80
N CYS A 171 3.88 -10.40 11.37
CA CYS A 171 2.80 -9.77 10.62
C CYS A 171 2.64 -10.33 9.21
N THR A 172 2.50 -11.64 9.11
CA THR A 172 2.19 -12.40 7.92
C THR A 172 0.86 -13.06 8.16
N VAL A 173 -0.01 -13.10 7.15
CA VAL A 173 -1.28 -13.82 7.24
C VAL A 173 -0.96 -15.31 7.36
N VAL A 174 -0.92 -15.81 8.59
CA VAL A 174 -0.84 -17.25 8.87
C VAL A 174 -2.26 -17.74 8.99
N ASN A 175 -2.72 -18.50 7.99
CA ASN A 175 -4.00 -19.18 8.10
C ASN A 175 -3.88 -20.26 9.20
N PRO A 176 -4.71 -20.22 10.27
CA PRO A 176 -4.65 -21.22 11.34
C PRO A 176 -5.17 -22.60 10.91
N THR A 177 -5.85 -22.69 9.75
CA THR A 177 -6.18 -23.99 9.18
C THR A 177 -4.96 -24.51 8.44
N GLU A 178 -4.47 -25.70 8.81
CA GLU A 178 -3.42 -26.45 8.10
C GLU A 178 -3.82 -26.84 6.66
N THR A 179 -4.92 -26.29 6.14
CA THR A 179 -5.32 -26.44 4.76
C THR A 179 -4.43 -25.56 3.89
N PRO A 180 -3.72 -26.14 2.90
CA PRO A 180 -2.87 -25.39 1.99
C PRO A 180 -3.77 -24.53 1.09
N PHE A 181 -4.03 -23.29 1.49
CA PHE A 181 -4.57 -22.29 0.59
C PHE A 181 -3.45 -21.67 -0.24
N ASN A 182 -3.70 -21.51 -1.53
CA ASN A 182 -2.83 -20.80 -2.46
C ASN A 182 -2.48 -19.42 -1.89
N MET A 183 -1.24 -19.30 -1.41
CA MET A 183 -0.65 -18.12 -0.76
C MET A 183 -0.44 -16.93 -1.73
N SER A 184 -1.04 -16.98 -2.93
CA SER A 184 -0.88 -15.99 -3.99
C SER A 184 -1.54 -14.64 -3.67
N LEU A 185 -2.43 -14.57 -2.66
CA LEU A 185 -3.13 -13.33 -2.29
C LEU A 185 -2.56 -12.65 -1.03
N ALA A 186 -1.60 -13.25 -0.32
CA ALA A 186 -1.07 -12.73 0.95
C ALA A 186 0.15 -11.80 0.79
N VAL A 187 0.57 -11.50 -0.46
CA VAL A 187 1.75 -10.67 -0.78
C VAL A 187 1.34 -9.24 -1.19
N ILE A 188 0.12 -8.82 -0.89
CA ILE A 188 -0.32 -7.44 -1.09
C ILE A 188 -0.54 -6.76 0.26
#